data_AF-A0AAN9IN11-F1
#
_entry.id   AF-A0AAN9IN11-F1
#
_cell.length_a   1.000
_cell.length_b   1.000
_cell.length_c   1.000
_cell.angle_alpha   90.00
_cell.angle_beta   90.00
_cell.angle_gamma   90.00
#
_symmetry.space_group_name_H-M   'P 1'
#
loop_
_entity.id
_entity.type
_entity.pdbx_description
1 polymer ?
#
loop_
_entity_poly.entity_id
_entity_poly.type
_entity_poly.pdbx_seq_one_letter_code
_entity_poly.pdbx_strand_id
1 'polypeptide(L)'
;MMIEDFCDEQKQETSNMDGNDSSLNPIFDLLYAAGYIHAATPDTPPSHKIAAGISWCIAALNAPTIDDENTEAIEEALRLVGCPHSLRSSDVRDLHTEAIFPVIQWLTQRVSSTQEDRGSDSKVCHSEHTVGEGEHAPHQLEELEQAEISMKTLSGILDELNHRKMNVVKQLDYLRGRINKEGADSGVQKLIYLMTSLKELERQENHFQSNRDSKHSELQAEITVLERKVASGCDSKSPSDGLQYSISDLLERLDLKKKQLAARLRDIVTLRRQIDDLPCQSEIVQYEHRLSELYAQIQGKHQQTRKYYASHNALLEIKELMLKETSLLNSIISQFQEAFSSTDGRVKLVRSMEGIVKGSQQKLEKVRLGFQEEEKILNALKDKYAAVAGEQKRCYSLMKDFQVECAKNERFQC
;
A
#
# COMPACT_ATOMS: atom_id res chain seq x y z
N MET A 1 -14.61 28.63 13.58
CA MET A 1 -14.46 29.67 12.56
C MET A 1 -13.01 30.17 12.53
N MET A 2 -12.06 29.24 12.40
CA MET A 2 -10.60 29.50 12.25
C MET A 2 -9.88 28.19 11.83
N ILE A 3 -10.62 27.28 11.18
CA ILE A 3 -10.11 25.98 10.70
C ILE A 3 -10.59 25.74 9.25
N GLU A 4 -11.67 26.40 8.80
CA GLU A 4 -12.10 26.36 7.40
C GLU A 4 -11.26 27.26 6.48
N ASP A 5 -10.63 28.33 7.00
CA ASP A 5 -9.81 29.23 6.17
C ASP A 5 -8.40 28.68 5.83
N PHE A 6 -7.96 27.59 6.49
CA PHE A 6 -6.64 26.99 6.20
C PHE A 6 -6.69 25.95 5.06
N CYS A 7 -7.88 25.52 4.66
CA CYS A 7 -8.06 24.57 3.55
C CYS A 7 -8.21 25.25 2.18
N ASP A 8 -8.59 26.53 2.14
CA ASP A 8 -8.77 27.25 0.88
C ASP A 8 -7.51 27.98 0.40
N GLU A 9 -6.55 28.30 1.28
CA GLU A 9 -5.23 28.84 0.87
C GLU A 9 -4.30 27.77 0.26
N GLN A 10 -4.46 26.48 0.63
CA GLN A 10 -3.67 25.39 0.04
C GLN A 10 -4.22 24.88 -1.31
N LYS A 11 -5.37 25.41 -1.76
CA LYS A 11 -5.98 25.04 -3.05
C LYS A 11 -5.70 26.05 -4.17
N GLN A 12 -5.05 27.17 -3.85
CA GLN A 12 -4.68 28.19 -4.83
C GLN A 12 -3.19 28.18 -5.20
N GLU A 13 -2.33 27.46 -4.46
CA GLU A 13 -0.93 27.24 -4.86
C GLU A 13 -0.71 25.95 -5.68
N THR A 14 -1.66 25.02 -5.70
CA THR A 14 -1.55 23.78 -6.50
C THR A 14 -2.14 23.89 -7.91
N SER A 15 -2.53 25.09 -8.38
CA SER A 15 -3.10 25.28 -9.72
C SER A 15 -2.12 25.78 -10.79
N ASN A 16 -0.81 25.78 -10.51
CA ASN A 16 0.23 26.24 -11.44
C ASN A 16 1.32 25.19 -11.73
N MET A 17 1.03 23.89 -11.59
CA MET A 17 2.01 22.81 -11.89
C MET A 17 1.53 21.78 -12.93
N ASP A 18 0.38 21.99 -13.58
CA ASP A 18 -0.15 21.08 -14.62
C ASP A 18 0.21 21.54 -16.06
N GLY A 19 1.06 22.57 -16.19
CA GLY A 19 1.42 23.16 -17.48
C GLY A 19 2.66 22.58 -18.17
N ASN A 20 3.51 21.80 -17.48
CA ASN A 20 4.85 21.47 -17.98
C ASN A 20 5.01 20.06 -18.59
N ASP A 21 4.12 19.10 -18.30
CA ASP A 21 4.30 17.72 -18.75
C ASP A 21 4.21 17.56 -20.28
N SER A 22 3.42 18.41 -20.95
CA SER A 22 3.34 18.39 -22.43
C SER A 22 4.62 18.90 -23.11
N SER A 23 5.41 19.74 -22.42
CA SER A 23 6.63 20.36 -22.98
C SER A 23 7.86 19.45 -22.92
N LEU A 24 7.84 18.43 -22.05
CA LEU A 24 8.96 17.49 -21.84
C LEU A 24 8.85 16.24 -22.72
N ASN A 25 7.66 15.91 -23.21
CA ASN A 25 7.43 14.74 -24.08
C ASN A 25 8.37 14.69 -25.31
N PRO A 26 8.60 15.80 -26.05
CA PRO A 26 9.55 15.78 -27.18
C PRO A 26 10.98 15.42 -26.78
N ILE A 27 11.41 15.77 -25.55
CA ILE A 27 12.74 15.45 -25.03
C ILE A 27 12.82 13.95 -24.71
N PHE A 28 11.79 13.39 -24.09
CA PHE A 28 11.73 11.96 -23.80
C PHE A 28 11.62 11.11 -25.06
N ASP A 29 10.87 11.56 -26.06
CA ASP A 29 10.76 10.89 -27.35
C ASP A 29 12.10 10.86 -28.10
N LEU A 30 12.87 11.96 -28.09
CA LEU A 30 14.21 12.01 -28.67
C LEU A 30 15.18 11.06 -27.97
N LEU A 31 15.17 11.02 -26.64
CA LEU A 31 16.00 10.10 -25.86
C LEU A 31 15.63 8.64 -26.10
N TYR A 32 14.32 8.34 -26.17
CA TYR A 32 13.83 7.00 -26.46
C TYR A 32 14.21 6.56 -27.89
N ALA A 33 14.07 7.45 -28.88
CA ALA A 33 14.49 7.20 -30.25
C ALA A 33 16.00 6.97 -30.39
N ALA A 34 16.82 7.63 -29.55
CA ALA A 34 18.26 7.42 -29.48
C ALA A 34 18.67 6.11 -28.77
N GLY A 35 17.72 5.39 -28.15
CA GLY A 35 17.96 4.09 -27.50
C GLY A 35 17.93 4.11 -25.97
N TYR A 36 17.62 5.24 -25.33
CA TYR A 36 17.48 5.33 -23.87
C TYR A 36 16.08 4.90 -23.42
N ILE A 37 15.91 3.60 -23.21
CA ILE A 37 14.63 2.94 -22.88
C ILE A 37 14.01 3.46 -21.56
N HIS A 38 14.83 3.93 -20.64
CA HIS A 38 14.40 4.38 -19.31
C HIS A 38 13.68 5.75 -19.34
N ALA A 39 13.69 6.47 -20.46
CA ALA A 39 12.87 7.68 -20.66
C ALA A 39 11.37 7.42 -20.46
N ALA A 40 10.89 6.20 -20.73
CA ALA A 40 9.48 5.81 -20.65
C ALA A 40 9.04 5.25 -19.28
N THR A 41 9.92 5.24 -18.26
CA THR A 41 9.57 4.67 -16.93
C THR A 41 8.75 5.66 -16.10
N PRO A 42 7.56 5.33 -15.57
CA PRO A 42 6.72 6.32 -14.85
C PRO A 42 7.27 6.68 -13.45
N ASP A 43 8.09 5.82 -12.85
CA ASP A 43 8.43 5.89 -11.42
C ASP A 43 9.63 6.80 -11.08
N THR A 44 10.22 7.50 -12.05
CA THR A 44 11.36 8.40 -11.82
C THR A 44 11.03 9.87 -12.12
N PRO A 45 11.53 10.83 -11.32
CA PRO A 45 11.25 12.24 -11.53
C PRO A 45 11.84 12.73 -12.88
N PRO A 46 11.14 13.63 -13.61
CA PRO A 46 11.57 14.09 -14.94
C PRO A 46 13.00 14.64 -15.01
N SER A 47 13.45 15.36 -13.98
CA SER A 47 14.81 15.92 -13.92
C SER A 47 15.88 14.83 -13.84
N HIS A 48 15.61 13.76 -13.10
CA HIS A 48 16.49 12.61 -12.99
C HIS A 48 16.52 11.79 -14.29
N LYS A 49 15.38 11.65 -14.98
CA LYS A 49 15.34 11.00 -16.30
C LYS A 49 16.18 11.73 -17.34
N ILE A 50 16.11 13.06 -17.35
CA ILE A 50 16.89 13.90 -18.27
C ILE A 50 18.37 13.83 -17.93
N ALA A 51 18.75 13.95 -16.66
CA ALA A 51 20.14 13.83 -16.23
C ALA A 51 20.75 12.46 -16.61
N ALA A 52 20.03 11.38 -16.32
CA ALA A 52 20.45 10.03 -16.67
C ALA A 52 20.49 9.79 -18.19
N GLY A 53 19.53 10.37 -18.95
CA GLY A 53 19.54 10.33 -20.42
C GLY A 53 20.74 11.07 -21.02
N ILE A 54 21.11 12.24 -20.49
CA ILE A 54 22.31 12.98 -20.90
C ILE A 54 23.57 12.16 -20.58
N SER A 55 23.68 11.62 -19.37
CA SER A 55 24.80 10.76 -18.97
C SER A 55 24.95 9.55 -19.91
N TRP A 56 23.84 8.91 -20.26
CA TRP A 56 23.82 7.80 -21.21
C TRP A 56 24.30 8.22 -22.61
N CYS A 57 23.83 9.34 -23.14
CA CYS A 57 24.28 9.85 -24.45
C CYS A 57 25.78 10.19 -24.44
N ILE A 58 26.30 10.75 -23.34
CA ILE A 58 27.72 11.07 -23.18
C ILE A 58 28.57 9.79 -23.11
N ALA A 59 28.12 8.78 -22.36
CA ALA A 59 28.79 7.49 -22.29
C ALA A 59 28.84 6.78 -23.66
N ALA A 60 27.78 6.89 -24.45
CA ALA A 60 27.73 6.36 -25.82
C ALA A 60 28.75 7.01 -26.76
N LEU A 61 29.19 8.24 -26.47
CA LEU A 61 30.20 8.99 -27.22
C LEU A 61 31.65 8.71 -26.76
N ASN A 62 31.86 7.67 -25.92
CA ASN A 62 33.16 7.26 -25.34
C ASN A 62 33.84 8.30 -24.43
N ALA A 63 33.06 9.13 -23.75
CA ALA A 63 33.56 10.00 -22.67
C ALA A 63 33.57 9.24 -21.32
N PRO A 64 34.44 9.61 -20.35
CA PRO A 64 34.51 8.94 -19.05
C PRO A 64 33.16 9.00 -18.32
N THR A 65 32.74 7.85 -17.79
CA THR A 65 31.49 7.66 -17.04
C THR A 65 31.41 8.58 -15.83
N ILE A 66 30.31 9.33 -15.75
CA ILE A 66 29.94 10.18 -14.63
C ILE A 66 29.14 9.32 -13.64
N ASP A 67 29.45 9.41 -12.34
CA ASP A 67 28.61 8.79 -11.30
C ASP A 67 27.21 9.45 -11.30
N ASP A 68 26.16 8.63 -11.37
CA ASP A 68 24.77 8.99 -11.68
C ASP A 68 24.11 10.05 -10.77
N GLU A 69 24.74 10.47 -9.67
CA GLU A 69 24.17 11.40 -8.68
C GLU A 69 24.68 12.86 -8.78
N ASN A 70 25.74 13.15 -9.54
CA ASN A 70 26.35 14.48 -9.57
C ASN A 70 25.94 15.30 -10.80
N THR A 71 24.87 16.10 -10.67
CA THR A 71 24.41 17.03 -11.73
C THR A 71 25.44 18.10 -12.12
N GLU A 72 26.40 18.45 -11.23
CA GLU A 72 27.51 19.36 -11.54
C GLU A 72 28.53 18.77 -12.53
N ALA A 73 28.62 17.43 -12.65
CA ALA A 73 29.53 16.77 -13.57
C ALA A 73 29.05 16.79 -15.04
N ILE A 74 27.75 17.08 -15.26
CA ILE A 74 27.15 17.17 -16.60
C ILE A 74 27.76 18.32 -17.40
N GLU A 75 28.00 19.47 -16.75
CA GLU A 75 28.60 20.66 -17.37
C GLU A 75 30.01 20.39 -17.91
N GLU A 76 30.84 19.72 -17.10
CA GLU A 76 32.22 19.38 -17.48
C GLU A 76 32.23 18.35 -18.62
N ALA A 77 31.34 17.36 -18.54
CA ALA A 77 31.25 16.32 -19.55
C ALA A 77 30.74 16.82 -20.90
N LEU A 78 29.77 17.76 -20.92
CA LEU A 78 29.34 18.42 -22.15
C LEU A 78 30.46 19.24 -22.79
N ARG A 79 31.33 19.85 -21.97
CA ARG A 79 32.52 20.56 -22.45
C ARG A 79 33.54 19.60 -23.08
N LEU A 80 33.76 18.44 -22.46
CA LEU A 80 34.66 17.39 -22.99
C LEU A 80 34.19 16.81 -24.32
N VAL A 81 32.87 16.66 -24.51
CA VAL A 81 32.27 16.17 -25.76
C VAL A 81 32.19 17.29 -26.83
N GLY A 82 32.45 18.54 -26.45
CA GLY A 82 32.47 19.70 -27.35
C GLY A 82 31.09 20.20 -27.73
N CYS A 83 30.10 20.11 -26.84
CA CYS A 83 28.74 20.59 -27.10
C CYS A 83 28.75 22.14 -27.24
N PRO A 84 28.17 22.71 -28.32
CA PRO A 84 28.12 24.16 -28.53
C PRO A 84 27.04 24.86 -27.68
N HIS A 85 26.18 24.08 -27.01
CA HIS A 85 25.09 24.59 -26.19
C HIS A 85 25.49 24.57 -24.70
N SER A 86 25.30 25.69 -24.02
CA SER A 86 25.55 25.80 -22.58
C SER A 86 24.35 25.26 -21.82
N LEU A 87 24.55 24.25 -20.98
CA LEU A 87 23.55 23.71 -20.07
C LEU A 87 24.09 23.78 -18.66
N ARG A 88 23.42 24.47 -17.74
CA ARG A 88 23.80 24.47 -16.33
C ARG A 88 23.10 23.37 -15.55
N SER A 89 23.71 22.93 -14.44
CA SER A 89 23.09 21.99 -13.50
C SER A 89 21.73 22.50 -12.97
N SER A 90 21.60 23.81 -12.77
CA SER A 90 20.32 24.46 -12.43
C SER A 90 19.25 24.25 -13.51
N ASP A 91 19.64 24.26 -14.78
CA ASP A 91 18.70 24.19 -15.90
C ASP A 91 18.05 22.80 -15.99
N VAL A 92 18.80 21.74 -15.65
CA VAL A 92 18.33 20.35 -15.59
C VAL A 92 17.44 20.10 -14.37
N ARG A 93 17.82 20.65 -13.20
CA ARG A 93 17.03 20.51 -11.98
C ARG A 93 15.67 21.21 -12.09
N ASP A 94 15.69 22.41 -12.67
CA ASP A 94 14.52 23.27 -12.77
C ASP A 94 13.73 23.06 -14.09
N LEU A 95 14.10 22.02 -14.88
CA LEU A 95 13.40 21.55 -16.08
C LEU A 95 13.23 22.62 -17.19
N HIS A 96 14.24 23.44 -17.42
CA HIS A 96 14.23 24.47 -18.46
C HIS A 96 14.32 23.85 -19.87
N THR A 97 13.17 23.54 -20.46
CA THR A 97 13.04 22.90 -21.77
C THR A 97 13.76 23.63 -22.90
N GLU A 98 13.80 24.96 -22.87
CA GLU A 98 14.50 25.78 -23.88
C GLU A 98 16.03 25.60 -23.87
N ALA A 99 16.62 25.30 -22.71
CA ALA A 99 18.05 25.03 -22.57
C ALA A 99 18.37 23.54 -22.78
N ILE A 100 17.49 22.64 -22.32
CA ILE A 100 17.70 21.19 -22.39
C ILE A 100 17.52 20.65 -23.81
N PHE A 101 16.49 21.10 -24.52
CA PHE A 101 16.11 20.52 -25.82
C PHE A 101 17.22 20.59 -26.88
N PRO A 102 17.92 21.74 -27.09
CA PRO A 102 19.00 21.81 -28.07
C PRO A 102 20.18 20.88 -27.75
N VAL A 103 20.47 20.68 -26.46
CA VAL A 103 21.55 19.80 -25.99
C VAL A 103 21.21 18.34 -26.26
N ILE A 104 19.99 17.92 -25.92
CA ILE A 104 19.49 16.57 -26.18
C ILE A 104 19.41 16.29 -27.68
N GLN A 105 18.92 17.23 -28.47
CA GLN A 105 18.85 17.09 -29.93
C GLN A 105 20.25 16.93 -30.53
N TRP A 106 21.22 17.72 -30.06
CA TRP A 106 22.61 17.62 -30.52
C TRP A 106 23.28 16.30 -30.10
N LEU A 107 23.07 15.87 -28.85
CA LEU A 107 23.62 14.61 -28.33
C LEU A 107 23.03 13.41 -29.06
N THR A 108 21.72 13.36 -29.24
CA THR A 108 21.04 12.26 -29.93
C THR A 108 21.45 12.16 -31.40
N GLN A 109 21.58 13.29 -32.10
CA GLN A 109 22.14 13.33 -33.46
C GLN A 109 23.56 12.78 -33.52
N ARG A 110 24.43 13.16 -32.57
CA ARG A 110 25.79 12.63 -32.53
C ARG A 110 25.85 11.15 -32.20
N VAL A 111 25.04 10.68 -31.25
CA VAL A 111 24.96 9.25 -30.91
C VAL A 111 24.56 8.43 -32.14
N SER A 112 23.54 8.89 -32.89
CA SER A 112 23.14 8.29 -34.16
C SER A 112 24.27 8.29 -35.20
N SER A 113 25.00 9.41 -35.38
CA SER A 113 26.14 9.48 -36.31
C SER A 113 27.31 8.58 -35.89
N THR A 114 27.66 8.50 -34.61
CA THR A 114 28.69 7.54 -34.13
C THR A 114 28.26 6.07 -34.25
N GLN A 115 26.96 5.80 -34.25
CA GLN A 115 26.40 4.47 -34.48
C GLN A 115 26.41 4.10 -35.97
N GLU A 116 26.29 5.08 -36.86
CA GLU A 116 26.48 4.93 -38.32
C GLU A 116 27.96 4.81 -38.72
N ASP A 117 28.87 5.56 -38.08
CA ASP A 117 30.34 5.46 -38.30
C ASP A 117 30.90 4.13 -37.74
N ARG A 118 30.38 3.61 -36.62
CA ARG A 118 30.68 2.24 -36.16
C ARG A 118 30.11 1.15 -37.09
N GLY A 119 29.17 1.49 -37.96
CA GLY A 119 28.68 0.65 -39.05
C GLY A 119 29.42 0.88 -40.39
N SER A 120 30.28 1.90 -40.48
CA SER A 120 30.91 2.37 -41.73
C SER A 120 32.42 2.62 -41.64
N ASP A 121 33.11 2.10 -40.61
CA ASP A 121 34.58 2.05 -40.55
C ASP A 121 35.15 1.02 -41.55
N SER A 122 34.99 1.30 -42.84
CA SER A 122 35.84 0.79 -43.92
C SER A 122 35.78 1.72 -45.12
N LYS A 123 36.51 2.85 -45.06
CA LYS A 123 37.10 3.66 -46.17
C LYS A 123 37.43 5.09 -45.67
N VAL A 124 38.56 5.75 -45.94
CA VAL A 124 39.65 5.72 -46.95
C VAL A 124 40.84 6.52 -46.35
N CYS A 125 42.12 6.17 -46.58
CA CYS A 125 43.08 6.84 -47.50
C CYS A 125 44.49 6.26 -47.21
N HIS A 126 45.33 5.86 -48.17
CA HIS A 126 45.85 6.67 -49.27
C HIS A 126 46.19 5.85 -50.53
N SER A 127 46.39 6.62 -51.60
CA SER A 127 46.59 6.32 -53.01
C SER A 127 47.77 5.44 -53.42
N GLU A 128 47.56 4.84 -54.60
CA GLU A 128 48.49 4.58 -55.71
C GLU A 128 49.26 3.24 -55.83
N HIS A 129 48.97 2.62 -56.99
CA HIS A 129 49.79 1.78 -57.88
C HIS A 129 49.76 0.23 -57.79
N THR A 130 49.18 -0.31 -58.87
CA THR A 130 49.55 -1.49 -59.70
C THR A 130 49.12 -2.92 -59.30
N VAL A 131 48.19 -3.43 -60.12
CA VAL A 131 48.17 -4.73 -60.85
C VAL A 131 48.46 -6.03 -60.08
N GLY A 132 47.50 -6.97 -60.14
CA GLY A 132 47.79 -8.41 -60.22
C GLY A 132 46.95 -9.34 -59.33
N GLU A 133 45.85 -9.85 -59.89
CA GLU A 133 45.26 -11.21 -59.77
C GLU A 133 45.33 -11.99 -58.43
N GLY A 134 44.15 -12.27 -57.84
CA GLY A 134 43.89 -13.51 -57.09
C GLY A 134 43.04 -13.41 -55.81
N GLU A 135 41.70 -13.28 -55.89
CA GLU A 135 40.83 -13.26 -54.69
C GLU A 135 39.49 -13.98 -54.88
N HIS A 136 39.32 -15.13 -54.22
CA HIS A 136 37.99 -15.71 -53.92
C HIS A 136 37.92 -16.46 -52.57
N ALA A 137 38.96 -16.39 -51.74
CA ALA A 137 39.03 -17.05 -50.43
C ALA A 137 38.87 -16.14 -49.18
N PRO A 138 39.16 -14.82 -49.18
CA PRO A 138 39.17 -14.05 -47.92
C PRO A 138 37.80 -13.49 -47.51
N HIS A 139 36.87 -13.24 -48.45
CA HIS A 139 35.61 -12.53 -48.18
C HIS A 139 34.54 -13.37 -47.45
N GLN A 140 34.59 -14.70 -47.58
CA GLN A 140 33.68 -15.61 -46.84
C GLN A 140 34.11 -15.81 -45.38
N LEU A 141 35.38 -15.58 -45.07
CA LEU A 141 35.93 -15.73 -43.72
C LEU A 141 35.50 -14.56 -42.82
N GLU A 142 35.46 -13.35 -43.38
CA GLU A 142 35.14 -12.11 -42.68
C GLU A 142 33.63 -11.98 -42.35
N GLU A 143 32.75 -12.43 -43.25
CA GLU A 143 31.29 -12.52 -42.97
C GLU A 143 30.96 -13.58 -41.91
N LEU A 144 31.69 -14.70 -41.90
CA LEU A 144 31.56 -15.73 -40.87
C LEU A 144 32.04 -15.22 -39.51
N GLU A 145 33.12 -14.43 -39.48
CA GLU A 145 33.67 -13.83 -38.26
C GLU A 145 32.73 -12.75 -37.69
N GLN A 146 32.11 -11.92 -38.55
CA GLN A 146 31.10 -10.94 -38.13
C GLN A 146 29.80 -11.59 -37.62
N ALA A 147 29.37 -12.68 -38.26
CA ALA A 147 28.26 -13.49 -37.78
C ALA A 147 28.59 -14.16 -36.43
N GLU A 148 29.82 -14.63 -36.25
CA GLU A 148 30.31 -15.22 -34.99
C GLU A 148 30.30 -14.20 -33.84
N ILE A 149 30.74 -12.96 -34.08
CA ILE A 149 30.68 -11.87 -33.10
C ILE A 149 29.23 -11.52 -32.73
N SER A 150 28.33 -11.47 -33.71
CA SER A 150 26.90 -11.19 -33.50
C SER A 150 26.20 -12.31 -32.72
N MET A 151 26.49 -13.57 -33.05
CA MET A 151 25.98 -14.74 -32.32
C MET A 151 26.48 -14.76 -30.88
N LYS A 152 27.75 -14.43 -30.65
CA LYS A 152 28.34 -14.36 -29.31
C LYS A 152 27.70 -13.26 -28.46
N THR A 153 27.39 -12.12 -29.07
CA THR A 153 26.71 -11.01 -28.41
C THR A 153 25.26 -11.36 -28.05
N LEU A 154 24.51 -11.96 -28.97
CA LEU A 154 23.14 -12.43 -28.71
C LEU A 154 23.10 -13.55 -27.66
N SER A 155 24.09 -14.46 -27.66
CA SER A 155 24.24 -15.47 -26.61
C SER A 155 24.46 -14.81 -25.25
N GLY A 156 25.32 -13.80 -25.16
CA GLY A 156 25.55 -13.05 -23.92
C GLY A 156 24.28 -12.38 -23.39
N ILE A 157 23.49 -11.73 -24.25
CA ILE A 157 22.21 -11.11 -23.88
C ILE A 157 21.20 -12.17 -23.42
N LEU A 158 21.15 -13.32 -24.10
CA LEU A 158 20.25 -14.42 -23.74
C LEU A 158 20.62 -15.02 -22.37
N ASP A 159 21.91 -15.18 -22.10
CA ASP A 159 22.41 -15.66 -20.81
C ASP A 159 22.08 -14.68 -19.68
N GLU A 160 22.22 -13.38 -19.92
CA GLU A 160 21.84 -12.35 -18.95
C GLU A 160 20.32 -12.32 -18.68
N LEU A 161 19.51 -12.43 -19.74
CA LEU A 161 18.05 -12.53 -19.61
C LEU A 161 17.65 -13.79 -18.82
N ASN A 162 18.30 -14.92 -19.09
CA ASN A 162 18.09 -16.17 -18.36
C ASN A 162 18.52 -16.05 -16.88
N HIS A 163 19.61 -15.34 -16.60
CA HIS A 163 20.05 -15.08 -15.24
C HIS A 163 19.03 -14.22 -14.47
N ARG A 164 18.52 -13.15 -15.09
CA ARG A 164 17.46 -12.30 -14.50
C ARG A 164 16.17 -13.08 -14.27
N LYS A 165 15.73 -13.88 -15.24
CA LYS A 165 14.57 -14.78 -15.10
C LYS A 165 14.74 -15.74 -13.93
N MET A 166 15.93 -16.36 -13.81
CA MET A 166 16.24 -17.27 -12.71
C MET A 166 16.18 -16.57 -11.34
N ASN A 167 16.67 -15.33 -11.25
CA ASN A 167 16.59 -14.55 -10.02
C ASN A 167 15.14 -14.28 -9.60
N VAL A 168 14.29 -13.86 -10.55
CA VAL A 168 12.86 -13.63 -10.28
C VAL A 168 12.15 -14.91 -9.83
N VAL A 169 12.42 -16.05 -10.49
CA VAL A 169 11.86 -17.36 -10.09
C VAL A 169 12.25 -17.71 -8.65
N LYS A 170 13.52 -17.54 -8.28
CA LYS A 170 13.99 -17.77 -6.91
C LYS A 170 13.25 -16.89 -5.88
N GLN A 171 13.03 -15.61 -6.21
CA GLN A 171 12.29 -14.72 -5.33
C GLN A 171 10.81 -15.12 -5.20
N LEU A 172 10.19 -15.54 -6.29
CA LEU A 172 8.81 -16.06 -6.28
C LEU A 172 8.67 -17.33 -5.44
N ASP A 173 9.63 -18.25 -5.52
CA ASP A 173 9.65 -19.48 -4.72
C ASP A 173 9.82 -19.17 -3.23
N TYR A 174 10.68 -18.21 -2.89
CA TYR A 174 10.84 -17.73 -1.51
C TYR A 174 9.54 -17.14 -0.96
N LEU A 175 8.88 -16.27 -1.72
CA LEU A 175 7.60 -15.68 -1.34
C LEU A 175 6.50 -16.73 -1.18
N ARG A 176 6.44 -17.71 -2.09
CA ARG A 176 5.51 -18.85 -2.01
C ARG A 176 5.73 -19.69 -0.75
N GLY A 177 6.98 -19.92 -0.38
CA GLY A 177 7.34 -20.60 0.87
C GLY A 177 6.84 -19.85 2.12
N ARG A 178 6.95 -18.51 2.13
CA ARG A 178 6.42 -17.67 3.22
C ARG A 178 4.90 -17.73 3.32
N ILE A 179 4.21 -17.61 2.20
CA ILE A 179 2.74 -17.66 2.13
C ILE A 179 2.20 -19.00 2.64
N ASN A 180 2.84 -20.10 2.27
CA ASN A 180 2.47 -21.44 2.75
C ASN A 180 2.68 -21.61 4.26
N LYS A 181 3.75 -21.03 4.81
CA LYS A 181 4.04 -21.07 6.25
C LYS A 181 2.98 -20.32 7.08
N GLU A 182 2.43 -19.23 6.55
CA GLU A 182 1.40 -18.43 7.22
C GLU A 182 -0.03 -18.93 6.94
N GLY A 183 -0.21 -19.98 6.12
CA GLY A 183 -1.53 -20.55 5.83
C GLY A 183 -2.44 -19.66 4.96
N ALA A 184 -1.88 -18.66 4.29
CA ALA A 184 -2.62 -17.64 3.54
C ALA A 184 -2.81 -17.97 2.03
N ASP A 185 -2.39 -19.16 1.59
CA ASP A 185 -2.35 -19.56 0.17
C ASP A 185 -3.71 -19.41 -0.54
N SER A 186 -4.80 -19.79 0.11
CA SER A 186 -6.16 -19.65 -0.45
C SER A 186 -6.57 -18.18 -0.67
N GLY A 187 -6.19 -17.30 0.25
CA GLY A 187 -6.44 -15.85 0.15
C GLY A 187 -5.60 -15.21 -0.95
N VAL A 188 -4.32 -15.57 -1.03
CA VAL A 188 -3.41 -15.07 -2.06
C VAL A 188 -3.83 -15.54 -3.45
N GLN A 189 -4.23 -16.81 -3.61
CA GLN A 189 -4.75 -17.31 -4.90
C GLN A 189 -6.00 -16.55 -5.35
N LYS A 190 -6.91 -16.25 -4.41
CA LYS A 190 -8.10 -15.42 -4.70
C LYS A 190 -7.71 -14.01 -5.11
N LEU A 191 -6.73 -13.41 -4.44
CA LEU A 191 -6.21 -12.08 -4.77
C LEU A 191 -5.54 -12.07 -6.16
N ILE A 192 -4.73 -13.07 -6.49
CA ILE A 192 -4.10 -13.22 -7.81
C ILE A 192 -5.16 -13.34 -8.90
N TYR A 193 -6.19 -14.15 -8.68
CA TYR A 193 -7.31 -14.27 -9.61
C TYR A 193 -8.01 -12.93 -9.82
N LEU A 194 -8.36 -12.23 -8.73
CA LEU A 194 -9.02 -10.91 -8.80
C LEU A 194 -8.14 -9.86 -9.49
N MET A 195 -6.85 -9.83 -9.17
CA MET A 195 -5.91 -8.86 -9.76
C MET A 195 -5.69 -9.12 -11.25
N THR A 196 -5.64 -10.39 -11.68
CA THR A 196 -5.58 -10.75 -13.09
C THR A 196 -6.86 -10.36 -13.82
N SER A 197 -8.02 -10.60 -13.20
CA SER A 197 -9.31 -10.17 -13.73
C SER A 197 -9.41 -8.65 -13.85
N LEU A 198 -8.93 -7.90 -12.86
CA LEU A 198 -8.89 -6.43 -12.88
C LEU A 198 -8.01 -5.90 -14.01
N LYS A 199 -6.80 -6.45 -14.21
CA LYS A 199 -5.93 -6.06 -15.32
C LYS A 199 -6.55 -6.34 -16.68
N GLU A 200 -7.27 -7.45 -16.83
CA GLU A 200 -7.97 -7.74 -18.07
C GLU A 200 -9.15 -6.79 -18.31
N LEU A 201 -9.90 -6.43 -17.26
CA LEU A 201 -10.96 -5.42 -17.33
C LEU A 201 -10.40 -4.04 -17.68
N GLU A 202 -9.29 -3.62 -17.07
CA GLU A 202 -8.59 -2.37 -17.37
C GLU A 202 -8.14 -2.32 -18.84
N ARG A 203 -7.56 -3.41 -19.34
CA ARG A 203 -7.19 -3.53 -20.76
C ARG A 203 -8.40 -3.43 -21.68
N GLN A 204 -9.51 -4.06 -21.30
CA GLN A 204 -10.77 -3.97 -22.04
C GLN A 204 -11.32 -2.53 -22.04
N GLU A 205 -11.31 -1.85 -20.89
CA GLU A 205 -11.76 -0.47 -20.77
C GLU A 205 -10.93 0.48 -21.64
N ASN A 206 -9.59 0.38 -21.58
CA ASN A 206 -8.69 1.14 -22.44
C ASN A 206 -8.95 0.90 -23.93
N HIS A 207 -9.15 -0.37 -24.32
CA HIS A 207 -9.52 -0.72 -25.69
C HIS A 207 -10.89 -0.14 -26.09
N PHE A 208 -11.90 -0.21 -25.21
CA PHE A 208 -13.21 0.38 -25.45
C PHE A 208 -13.14 1.90 -25.58
N GLN A 209 -12.34 2.56 -24.74
CA GLN A 209 -12.14 4.01 -24.76
C GLN A 209 -11.48 4.44 -26.08
N SER A 210 -10.40 3.79 -26.50
CA SER A 210 -9.73 4.07 -27.77
C SER A 210 -10.65 3.86 -28.97
N ASN A 211 -11.41 2.75 -29.00
CA ASN A 211 -12.37 2.47 -30.05
C ASN A 211 -13.54 3.49 -30.07
N ARG A 212 -14.00 3.93 -28.90
CA ARG A 212 -15.02 4.98 -28.76
C ARG A 212 -14.51 6.30 -29.35
N ASP A 213 -13.29 6.70 -29.02
CA ASP A 213 -12.70 7.97 -29.44
C ASP A 213 -12.44 7.98 -30.96
N SER A 214 -11.96 6.86 -31.52
CA SER A 214 -11.82 6.66 -32.96
C SER A 214 -13.17 6.78 -33.68
N LYS A 215 -14.19 6.05 -33.20
CA LYS A 215 -15.51 6.04 -33.82
C LYS A 215 -16.25 7.37 -33.69
N HIS A 216 -16.06 8.06 -32.57
CA HIS A 216 -16.55 9.42 -32.37
C HIS A 216 -15.94 10.37 -33.41
N SER A 217 -14.63 10.31 -33.60
CA SER A 217 -13.92 11.13 -34.59
C SER A 217 -14.37 10.86 -36.02
N GLU A 218 -14.59 9.58 -36.37
CA GLU A 218 -15.11 9.17 -37.68
C GLU A 218 -16.52 9.74 -37.93
N LEU A 219 -17.44 9.57 -36.98
CA LEU A 219 -18.80 10.09 -37.09
C LEU A 219 -18.83 11.63 -37.11
N GLN A 220 -17.98 12.29 -36.33
CA GLN A 220 -17.83 13.75 -36.35
C GLN A 220 -17.36 14.23 -37.74
N ALA A 221 -16.40 13.53 -38.34
CA ALA A 221 -15.93 13.84 -39.69
C ALA A 221 -17.05 13.64 -40.72
N GLU A 222 -17.83 12.56 -40.62
CA GLU A 222 -18.97 12.31 -41.50
C GLU A 222 -20.05 13.39 -41.37
N ILE A 223 -20.38 13.80 -40.15
CA ILE A 223 -21.31 14.92 -39.87
C ILE A 223 -20.80 16.21 -40.51
N THR A 224 -19.55 16.60 -40.30
CA THR A 224 -19.00 17.84 -40.89
C THR A 224 -18.98 17.81 -42.43
N VAL A 225 -18.80 16.63 -43.04
CA VAL A 225 -18.89 16.45 -44.50
C VAL A 225 -20.33 16.60 -44.98
N LEU A 226 -21.30 16.02 -44.26
CA LEU A 226 -22.72 16.14 -44.56
C LEU A 226 -23.22 17.58 -44.39
N GLU A 227 -22.83 18.27 -43.31
CA GLU A 227 -23.14 19.68 -43.08
C GLU A 227 -22.59 20.57 -44.21
N ARG A 228 -21.36 20.33 -44.68
CA ARG A 228 -20.81 21.02 -45.85
C ARG A 228 -21.60 20.76 -47.12
N LYS A 229 -22.07 19.52 -47.34
CA LYS A 229 -22.89 19.15 -48.51
C LYS A 229 -24.27 19.80 -48.48
N VAL A 230 -24.88 19.93 -47.30
CA VAL A 230 -26.15 20.63 -47.09
C VAL A 230 -25.96 22.15 -47.31
N ALA A 231 -24.87 22.72 -46.80
CA ALA A 231 -24.52 24.13 -47.00
C ALA A 231 -24.18 24.48 -48.47
N SER A 232 -23.66 23.52 -49.25
CA SER A 232 -23.33 23.72 -50.68
C SER A 232 -24.53 23.69 -51.63
N GLY A 233 -25.77 23.57 -51.13
CA GLY A 233 -26.98 23.69 -51.96
C GLY A 233 -27.09 22.62 -53.06
N CYS A 234 -27.20 21.34 -52.69
CA CYS A 234 -27.52 20.29 -53.65
C CYS A 234 -29.04 20.23 -53.86
N ASP A 235 -29.49 20.87 -54.94
CA ASP A 235 -30.86 20.84 -55.42
C ASP A 235 -31.11 19.52 -56.19
N SER A 236 -31.37 18.43 -55.46
CA SER A 236 -31.86 17.18 -56.07
C SER A 236 -33.19 16.79 -55.44
N LYS A 237 -34.25 16.97 -56.22
CA LYS A 237 -35.61 16.54 -55.95
C LYS A 237 -35.66 15.07 -55.50
N SER A 238 -36.19 14.87 -54.30
CA SER A 238 -36.81 13.65 -53.74
C SER A 238 -35.94 12.40 -53.53
N PRO A 239 -35.80 11.97 -52.26
CA PRO A 239 -35.77 10.55 -51.90
C PRO A 239 -36.84 10.27 -50.82
N SER A 240 -38.10 10.11 -51.22
CA SER A 240 -39.24 10.22 -50.28
C SER A 240 -39.70 8.91 -49.61
N ASP A 241 -38.95 7.81 -49.65
CA ASP A 241 -39.32 6.61 -48.85
C ASP A 241 -38.10 5.85 -48.32
N GLY A 242 -37.06 5.65 -49.15
CA GLY A 242 -35.83 4.95 -48.73
C GLY A 242 -35.00 5.68 -47.67
N LEU A 243 -35.00 7.02 -47.70
CA LEU A 243 -34.35 7.84 -46.67
C LEU A 243 -35.12 7.78 -45.35
N GLN A 244 -36.46 7.76 -45.43
CA GLN A 244 -37.35 7.70 -44.27
C GLN A 244 -37.25 6.34 -43.57
N TYR A 245 -37.13 5.25 -44.35
CA TYR A 245 -36.80 3.92 -43.84
C TYR A 245 -35.42 3.88 -43.17
N SER A 246 -34.39 4.48 -43.79
CA SER A 246 -33.03 4.53 -43.22
C SER A 246 -32.97 5.33 -41.91
N ILE A 247 -33.70 6.44 -41.81
CA ILE A 247 -33.82 7.23 -40.58
C ILE A 247 -34.56 6.42 -39.51
N SER A 248 -35.63 5.70 -39.89
CA SER A 248 -36.37 4.84 -38.96
C SER A 248 -35.50 3.70 -38.41
N ASP A 249 -34.71 3.01 -39.26
CA ASP A 249 -33.74 1.98 -38.84
C ASP A 249 -32.70 2.55 -37.86
N LEU A 250 -32.14 3.73 -38.15
CA LEU A 250 -31.20 4.39 -37.26
C LEU A 250 -31.83 4.78 -35.91
N LEU A 251 -33.09 5.25 -35.91
CA LEU A 251 -33.82 5.56 -34.69
C LEU A 251 -34.10 4.30 -33.85
N GLU A 252 -34.48 3.19 -34.48
CA GLU A 252 -34.68 1.91 -33.79
C GLU A 252 -33.37 1.37 -33.20
N ARG A 253 -32.27 1.44 -33.96
CA ARG A 253 -30.93 1.06 -33.48
C ARG A 253 -30.48 1.94 -32.32
N LEU A 254 -30.76 3.24 -32.37
CA LEU A 254 -30.46 4.18 -31.31
C LEU A 254 -31.31 3.90 -30.05
N ASP A 255 -32.60 3.59 -30.21
CA ASP A 255 -33.46 3.19 -29.10
C ASP A 255 -32.99 1.88 -28.45
N LEU A 256 -32.57 0.90 -29.26
CA LEU A 256 -31.98 -0.34 -28.77
C LEU A 256 -30.70 -0.07 -27.96
N LYS A 257 -29.81 0.82 -28.43
CA LYS A 257 -28.61 1.21 -27.70
C LYS A 257 -28.91 1.98 -26.41
N LYS A 258 -29.91 2.87 -26.43
CA LYS A 258 -30.41 3.55 -25.22
C LYS A 258 -30.96 2.55 -24.20
N LYS A 259 -31.72 1.54 -24.63
CA LYS A 259 -32.21 0.46 -23.75
C LYS A 259 -31.07 -0.34 -23.13
N GLN A 260 -30.03 -0.68 -23.90
CA GLN A 260 -28.83 -1.36 -23.40
C GLN A 260 -28.09 -0.50 -22.36
N LEU A 261 -27.90 0.80 -22.63
CA LEU A 261 -27.29 1.74 -21.68
C LEU A 261 -28.11 1.85 -20.39
N ALA A 262 -29.43 1.98 -20.51
CA ALA A 262 -30.32 2.05 -19.36
C ALA A 262 -30.25 0.78 -18.49
N ALA A 263 -30.10 -0.40 -19.10
CA ALA A 263 -29.87 -1.64 -18.37
C ALA A 263 -28.54 -1.59 -17.60
N ARG A 264 -27.45 -1.18 -18.24
CA ARG A 264 -26.13 -1.05 -17.59
C ARG A 264 -26.13 -0.03 -16.45
N LEU A 265 -26.80 1.10 -16.61
CA LEU A 265 -26.93 2.10 -15.55
C LEU A 265 -27.67 1.55 -14.32
N ARG A 266 -28.71 0.73 -14.53
CA ARG A 266 -29.39 0.03 -13.42
C ARG A 266 -28.47 -0.96 -12.72
N ASP A 267 -27.64 -1.69 -13.47
CA ASP A 267 -26.64 -2.61 -12.89
C ASP A 267 -25.63 -1.83 -12.02
N ILE A 268 -25.10 -0.71 -12.52
CA ILE A 268 -24.17 0.16 -11.79
C ILE A 268 -24.79 0.70 -10.49
N VAL A 269 -26.03 1.18 -10.54
CA VAL A 269 -26.74 1.68 -9.35
C VAL A 269 -26.96 0.56 -8.33
N THR A 270 -27.25 -0.66 -8.80
CA THR A 270 -27.38 -1.83 -7.91
C THR A 270 -26.06 -2.16 -7.22
N LEU A 271 -24.95 -2.17 -7.97
CA LEU A 271 -23.61 -2.40 -7.40
C LEU A 271 -23.20 -1.29 -6.42
N ARG A 272 -23.49 -0.02 -6.72
CA ARG A 272 -23.22 1.09 -5.79
C ARG A 272 -23.98 0.92 -4.48
N ARG A 273 -25.27 0.58 -4.53
CA ARG A 273 -26.04 0.28 -3.31
C ARG A 273 -25.43 -0.86 -2.50
N GLN A 274 -25.02 -1.94 -3.17
CA GLN A 274 -24.35 -3.05 -2.50
C GLN A 274 -23.03 -2.64 -1.84
N ILE A 275 -22.30 -1.68 -2.41
CA ILE A 275 -21.06 -1.11 -1.82
C ILE A 275 -21.41 -0.21 -0.64
N ASP A 276 -22.43 0.64 -0.78
CA ASP A 276 -22.90 1.54 0.29
C ASP A 276 -23.49 0.76 1.48
N ASP A 277 -24.00 -0.45 1.27
CA ASP A 277 -24.46 -1.36 2.32
C ASP A 277 -23.30 -1.92 3.17
N LEU A 278 -22.03 -1.79 2.75
CA LEU A 278 -20.89 -2.16 3.59
C LEU A 278 -20.57 -1.04 4.58
N PRO A 279 -20.32 -1.36 5.86
CA PRO A 279 -19.97 -0.36 6.84
C PRO A 279 -18.66 0.34 6.45
N CYS A 280 -18.70 1.67 6.44
CA CYS A 280 -17.54 2.49 6.16
C CYS A 280 -16.54 2.44 7.33
N GLN A 281 -15.31 2.91 7.09
CA GLN A 281 -14.26 2.89 8.10
C GLN A 281 -14.66 3.60 9.41
N SER A 282 -15.42 4.70 9.32
CA SER A 282 -15.93 5.40 10.50
C SER A 282 -16.97 4.58 11.27
N GLU A 283 -17.83 3.81 10.60
CA GLU A 283 -18.81 2.94 11.27
C GLU A 283 -18.12 1.79 11.98
N ILE A 284 -17.09 1.19 11.36
CA ILE A 284 -16.27 0.15 11.99
C ILE A 284 -15.64 0.68 13.28
N VAL A 285 -15.00 1.85 13.24
CA VAL A 285 -14.39 2.47 14.42
C VAL A 285 -15.45 2.77 15.49
N GLN A 286 -16.63 3.24 15.11
CA GLN A 286 -17.74 3.44 16.06
C GLN A 286 -18.18 2.12 16.71
N TYR A 287 -18.27 1.03 15.95
CA TYR A 287 -18.58 -0.29 16.51
C TYR A 287 -17.48 -0.79 17.45
N GLU A 288 -16.21 -0.59 17.13
CA GLU A 288 -15.08 -0.95 18.00
C GLU A 288 -15.14 -0.20 19.34
N HIS A 289 -15.40 1.10 19.31
CA HIS A 289 -15.61 1.89 20.52
C HIS A 289 -16.81 1.38 21.31
N ARG A 290 -17.94 1.14 20.64
CA ARG A 290 -19.16 0.65 21.28
C ARG A 290 -18.97 -0.72 21.93
N LEU A 291 -18.26 -1.62 21.27
CA LEU A 291 -17.92 -2.93 21.82
C LEU A 291 -17.02 -2.79 23.05
N SER A 292 -16.01 -1.93 22.99
CA SER A 292 -15.10 -1.66 24.12
C SER A 292 -15.85 -1.13 25.35
N GLU A 293 -16.78 -0.19 25.14
CA GLU A 293 -17.67 0.31 26.19
C GLU A 293 -18.54 -0.80 26.80
N LEU A 294 -19.18 -1.62 25.96
CA LEU A 294 -20.01 -2.73 26.40
C LEU A 294 -19.19 -3.74 27.21
N TYR A 295 -17.97 -4.06 26.77
CA TYR A 295 -17.06 -4.93 27.52
C TYR A 295 -16.73 -4.35 28.89
N ALA A 296 -16.44 -3.04 28.99
CA ALA A 296 -16.19 -2.38 30.26
C ALA A 296 -17.43 -2.44 31.18
N GLN A 297 -18.63 -2.26 30.65
CA GLN A 297 -19.88 -2.37 31.42
C GLN A 297 -20.13 -3.80 31.92
N ILE A 298 -19.96 -4.80 31.06
CA ILE A 298 -20.10 -6.22 31.42
C ILE A 298 -19.11 -6.57 32.54
N GLN A 299 -17.85 -6.16 32.38
CA GLN A 299 -16.81 -6.40 33.39
C GLN A 299 -17.13 -5.72 34.73
N GLY A 300 -17.63 -4.47 34.68
CA GLY A 300 -18.09 -3.75 35.87
C GLY A 300 -19.24 -4.46 36.58
N LYS A 301 -20.25 -4.92 35.83
CA LYS A 301 -21.37 -5.70 36.38
C LYS A 301 -20.91 -7.03 36.97
N HIS A 302 -20.00 -7.73 36.30
CA HIS A 302 -19.43 -8.98 36.81
C HIS A 302 -18.71 -8.78 38.15
N GLN A 303 -17.88 -7.74 38.25
CA GLN A 303 -17.23 -7.38 39.51
C GLN A 303 -18.24 -7.04 40.61
N GLN A 304 -19.29 -6.28 40.27
CA GLN A 304 -20.35 -5.93 41.22
C GLN A 304 -21.08 -7.19 41.73
N THR A 305 -21.45 -8.10 40.83
CA THR A 305 -22.07 -9.38 41.17
C THR A 305 -21.19 -10.21 42.10
N ARG A 306 -19.89 -10.32 41.80
CA ARG A 306 -18.94 -11.01 42.68
C ARG A 306 -18.87 -10.40 44.07
N LYS A 307 -18.86 -9.06 44.19
CA LYS A 307 -18.91 -8.37 45.49
C LYS A 307 -20.19 -8.69 46.26
N TYR A 308 -21.35 -8.69 45.59
CA TYR A 308 -22.61 -9.06 46.23
C TYR A 308 -22.62 -10.50 46.74
N TYR A 309 -22.14 -11.46 45.94
CA TYR A 309 -22.02 -12.86 46.39
C TYR A 309 -21.05 -13.01 47.55
N ALA A 310 -19.89 -12.34 47.53
CA ALA A 310 -18.95 -12.37 48.64
C ALA A 310 -19.57 -11.83 49.94
N SER A 311 -20.23 -10.67 49.88
CA SER A 311 -20.95 -10.11 51.04
C SER A 311 -22.08 -11.01 51.52
N HIS A 312 -22.85 -11.59 50.60
CA HIS A 312 -23.93 -12.51 50.95
C HIS A 312 -23.40 -13.75 51.67
N ASN A 313 -22.34 -14.36 51.16
CA ASN A 313 -21.72 -15.54 51.76
C ASN A 313 -21.14 -15.22 53.15
N ALA A 314 -20.49 -14.06 53.31
CA ALA A 314 -19.99 -13.63 54.61
C ALA A 314 -21.13 -13.42 55.63
N LEU A 315 -22.22 -12.77 55.22
CA LEU A 315 -23.40 -12.60 56.08
C LEU A 315 -24.07 -13.94 56.42
N LEU A 316 -24.09 -14.89 55.48
CA LEU A 316 -24.60 -16.23 55.72
C LEU A 316 -23.75 -16.98 56.75
N GLU A 317 -22.42 -16.91 56.64
CA GLU A 317 -21.50 -17.51 57.60
C GLU A 317 -21.67 -16.89 59.00
N ILE A 318 -21.77 -15.56 59.09
CA ILE A 318 -22.05 -14.86 60.35
C ILE A 318 -23.37 -15.35 60.95
N LYS A 319 -24.43 -15.42 60.14
CA LYS A 319 -25.74 -15.92 60.59
C LYS A 319 -25.64 -17.34 61.13
N GLU A 320 -24.92 -18.23 60.45
CA GLU A 320 -24.72 -19.61 60.91
C GLU A 320 -23.94 -19.67 62.23
N LEU A 321 -22.91 -18.84 62.39
CA LEU A 321 -22.14 -18.75 63.64
C LEU A 321 -23.02 -18.21 64.79
N MET A 322 -23.84 -17.20 64.54
CA MET A 322 -24.78 -16.67 65.53
C MET A 322 -25.82 -17.71 65.95
N LEU A 323 -26.32 -18.53 65.02
CA LEU A 323 -27.24 -19.63 65.33
C LEU A 323 -26.56 -20.71 66.18
N LYS A 324 -25.30 -21.05 65.87
CA LYS A 324 -24.49 -21.98 66.67
C LYS A 324 -24.26 -21.45 68.09
N GLU A 325 -23.97 -20.15 68.23
CA GLU A 325 -23.83 -19.50 69.55
C GLU A 325 -25.14 -19.54 70.34
N THR A 326 -26.26 -19.21 69.70
CA THR A 326 -27.59 -19.28 70.34
C THR A 326 -27.91 -20.71 70.81
N SER A 327 -27.65 -21.72 69.97
CA SER A 327 -27.82 -23.14 70.33
C SER A 327 -26.91 -23.54 71.49
N LEU A 328 -25.64 -23.09 71.49
CA LEU A 328 -24.69 -23.35 72.56
C LEU A 328 -25.14 -22.73 73.88
N LEU A 329 -25.58 -21.47 73.87
CA LEU A 329 -26.09 -20.77 75.05
C LEU A 329 -27.32 -21.49 75.62
N ASN A 330 -28.27 -21.90 74.77
CA ASN A 330 -29.42 -22.68 75.21
C ASN A 330 -29.00 -24.01 75.85
N SER A 331 -28.02 -24.70 75.26
CA SER A 331 -27.48 -25.95 75.82
C SER A 331 -26.81 -25.73 77.18
N ILE A 332 -26.04 -24.65 77.33
CA ILE A 332 -25.40 -24.28 78.61
C ILE A 332 -26.47 -24.00 79.67
N ILE A 333 -27.53 -23.27 79.33
CA ILE A 333 -28.62 -22.96 80.27
C ILE A 333 -29.32 -24.25 80.74
N SER A 334 -29.63 -25.18 79.84
CA SER A 334 -30.22 -26.47 80.20
C SER A 334 -29.29 -27.32 81.08
N GLN A 335 -28.01 -27.44 80.69
CA GLN A 335 -27.01 -28.20 81.46
C GLN A 335 -26.76 -27.59 82.85
N PHE A 336 -26.81 -26.26 82.96
CA PHE A 336 -26.60 -25.56 84.23
C PHE A 336 -27.64 -25.93 85.27
N GLN A 337 -28.92 -26.00 84.87
CA GLN A 337 -30.01 -26.37 85.79
C GLN A 337 -29.85 -27.79 86.33
N GLU A 338 -29.47 -28.74 85.49
CA GLU A 338 -29.26 -30.15 85.89
C GLU A 338 -27.98 -30.32 86.72
N ALA A 339 -26.88 -29.68 86.31
CA ALA A 339 -25.58 -29.83 86.94
C ALA A 339 -25.48 -29.20 88.34
N PHE A 340 -26.25 -28.14 88.63
CA PHE A 340 -26.18 -27.46 89.92
C PHE A 340 -26.69 -28.31 91.09
N SER A 341 -27.56 -29.29 90.80
CA SER A 341 -28.17 -30.19 91.79
C SER A 341 -27.17 -31.12 92.49
N SER A 342 -25.95 -31.32 91.94
CA SER A 342 -24.95 -32.23 92.51
C SER A 342 -23.52 -31.71 92.35
N THR A 343 -22.63 -32.09 93.28
CA THR A 343 -21.20 -31.72 93.22
C THR A 343 -20.49 -32.33 92.00
N ASP A 344 -20.82 -33.57 91.65
CA ASP A 344 -20.28 -34.24 90.45
C ASP A 344 -20.77 -33.57 89.15
N GLY A 345 -22.04 -33.17 89.09
CA GLY A 345 -22.61 -32.38 87.99
C GLY A 345 -21.87 -31.07 87.76
N ARG A 346 -21.56 -30.32 88.83
CA ARG A 346 -20.77 -29.08 88.76
C ARG A 346 -19.38 -29.30 88.17
N VAL A 347 -18.67 -30.36 88.57
CA VAL A 347 -17.34 -30.69 88.02
C VAL A 347 -17.41 -31.06 86.53
N LYS A 348 -18.45 -31.81 86.12
CA LYS A 348 -18.69 -32.16 84.71
C LYS A 348 -18.98 -30.93 83.85
N LEU A 349 -19.78 -29.99 84.34
CA LEU A 349 -20.09 -28.74 83.64
C LEU A 349 -18.82 -27.90 83.40
N VAL A 350 -17.96 -27.77 84.42
CA VAL A 350 -16.68 -27.05 84.30
C VAL A 350 -15.80 -27.68 83.22
N ARG A 351 -15.63 -29.01 83.23
CA ARG A 351 -14.85 -29.71 82.20
C ARG A 351 -15.43 -29.55 80.79
N SER A 352 -16.76 -29.51 80.66
CA SER A 352 -17.45 -29.24 79.39
C SER A 352 -17.16 -27.82 78.88
N MET A 353 -17.27 -26.81 79.75
CA MET A 353 -16.95 -25.41 79.42
C MET A 353 -15.48 -25.23 79.02
N GLU A 354 -14.54 -25.85 79.74
CA GLU A 354 -13.12 -25.85 79.38
C GLU A 354 -12.88 -26.45 77.98
N GLY A 355 -13.58 -27.55 77.66
CA GLY A 355 -13.54 -28.17 76.33
C GLY A 355 -14.08 -27.25 75.23
N ILE A 356 -15.20 -26.57 75.47
CA ILE A 356 -15.80 -25.62 74.53
C ILE A 356 -14.85 -24.45 74.27
N VAL A 357 -14.30 -23.83 75.32
CA VAL A 357 -13.36 -22.71 75.19
C VAL A 357 -12.12 -23.13 74.41
N LYS A 358 -11.53 -24.29 74.72
CA LYS A 358 -10.37 -24.82 74.01
C LYS A 358 -10.68 -25.08 72.53
N GLY A 359 -11.83 -25.67 72.23
CA GLY A 359 -12.27 -25.92 70.85
C GLY A 359 -12.51 -24.63 70.05
N SER A 360 -13.09 -23.61 70.68
CA SER A 360 -13.27 -22.29 70.07
C SER A 360 -11.94 -21.58 69.82
N GLN A 361 -11.01 -21.66 70.77
CA GLN A 361 -9.66 -21.09 70.62
C GLN A 361 -8.90 -21.71 69.43
N GLN A 362 -8.96 -23.05 69.29
CA GLN A 362 -8.33 -23.77 68.19
C GLN A 362 -8.92 -23.37 66.83
N LYS A 363 -10.24 -23.21 66.73
CA LYS A 363 -10.90 -22.76 65.49
C LYS A 363 -10.49 -21.34 65.13
N LEU A 364 -10.44 -20.43 66.12
CA LEU A 364 -10.03 -19.05 65.91
C LEU A 364 -8.59 -18.97 65.39
N GLU A 365 -7.67 -19.75 65.95
CA GLU A 365 -6.28 -19.80 65.51
C GLU A 365 -6.15 -20.31 64.07
N LYS A 366 -6.90 -21.36 63.71
CA LYS A 366 -6.93 -21.87 62.33
C LYS A 366 -7.42 -20.82 61.32
N VAL A 367 -8.47 -20.08 61.66
CA VAL A 367 -9.00 -18.99 60.81
C VAL A 367 -7.98 -17.85 60.67
N ARG A 368 -7.33 -17.46 61.77
CA ARG A 368 -6.29 -16.42 61.75
C ARG A 368 -5.09 -16.78 60.86
N LEU A 369 -4.64 -18.03 60.92
CA LEU A 369 -3.55 -18.51 60.06
C LEU A 369 -3.95 -18.48 58.58
N GLY A 370 -5.17 -18.91 58.25
CA GLY A 370 -5.69 -18.83 56.88
C GLY A 370 -5.76 -17.39 56.36
N PHE A 371 -6.26 -16.47 57.20
CA PHE A 371 -6.34 -15.04 56.87
C PHE A 371 -4.95 -14.43 56.57
N GLN A 372 -3.95 -14.73 57.40
CA GLN A 372 -2.58 -14.25 57.19
C GLN A 372 -1.96 -14.75 55.87
N GLU A 373 -2.29 -15.98 55.47
CA GLU A 373 -1.79 -16.53 54.20
C GLU A 373 -2.46 -15.86 52.99
N GLU A 374 -3.78 -15.67 53.04
CA GLU A 374 -4.50 -14.92 52.00
C GLU A 374 -4.02 -13.46 51.90
N GLU A 375 -3.73 -12.81 53.03
CA GLU A 375 -3.21 -11.44 53.06
C GLU A 375 -1.85 -11.33 52.36
N LYS A 376 -0.95 -12.29 52.58
CA LYS A 376 0.34 -12.35 51.87
C LYS A 376 0.15 -12.50 50.37
N ILE A 377 -0.75 -13.40 49.94
CA ILE A 377 -1.05 -13.61 48.52
C ILE A 377 -1.60 -12.33 47.90
N LEU A 378 -2.51 -11.64 48.60
CA LEU A 378 -3.11 -10.39 48.16
C LEU A 378 -2.06 -9.28 48.01
N ASN A 379 -1.16 -9.13 48.99
CA ASN A 379 -0.09 -8.14 48.92
C ASN A 379 0.87 -8.44 47.75
N ALA A 380 1.27 -9.70 47.58
CA ALA A 380 2.09 -10.11 46.43
C ALA A 380 1.41 -9.83 45.08
N LEU A 381 0.09 -10.00 44.99
CA LEU A 381 -0.66 -9.70 43.76
C LEU A 381 -0.77 -8.18 43.52
N LYS A 382 -0.95 -7.38 44.58
CA LYS A 382 -0.96 -5.91 44.48
C LYS A 382 0.38 -5.39 43.98
N ASP A 383 1.49 -5.91 44.48
CA ASP A 383 2.83 -5.50 44.05
C ASP A 383 3.07 -5.83 42.58
N LYS A 384 2.68 -7.04 42.14
CA LYS A 384 2.74 -7.43 40.72
C LYS A 384 1.88 -6.51 39.85
N TYR A 385 0.66 -6.20 40.27
CA TYR A 385 -0.21 -5.29 39.53
C TYR A 385 0.40 -3.88 39.44
N ALA A 386 0.96 -3.36 40.53
CA ALA A 386 1.62 -2.06 40.55
C ALA A 386 2.83 -2.01 39.59
N ALA A 387 3.62 -3.08 39.52
CA ALA A 387 4.74 -3.20 38.57
C ALA A 387 4.25 -3.16 37.12
N VAL A 388 3.28 -3.99 36.75
CA VAL A 388 2.72 -4.05 35.39
C VAL A 388 2.04 -2.72 35.00
N ALA A 389 1.31 -2.10 35.93
CA ALA A 389 0.71 -0.78 35.67
C ALA A 389 1.77 0.31 35.47
N GLY A 390 2.92 0.21 36.15
CA GLY A 390 4.08 1.07 35.92
C GLY A 390 4.67 0.90 34.53
N GLU A 391 4.86 -0.35 34.09
CA GLU A 391 5.33 -0.67 32.74
C GLU A 391 4.37 -0.19 31.66
N GLN A 392 3.06 -0.41 31.83
CA GLN A 392 2.04 0.08 30.89
C GLN A 392 2.09 1.60 30.73
N LYS A 393 2.21 2.35 31.83
CA LYS A 393 2.37 3.80 31.79
C LYS A 393 3.63 4.22 31.04
N ARG A 394 4.76 3.54 31.29
CA ARG A 394 6.02 3.78 30.58
C ARG A 394 5.87 3.54 29.07
N CYS A 395 5.25 2.42 28.66
CA CYS A 395 5.00 2.13 27.25
C CYS A 395 4.11 3.20 26.60
N TYR A 396 3.05 3.63 27.28
CA TYR A 396 2.17 4.69 26.78
C TYR A 396 2.91 6.03 26.61
N SER A 397 3.74 6.42 27.59
CA SER A 397 4.59 7.61 27.47
C SER A 397 5.52 7.50 26.27
N LEU A 398 6.22 6.38 26.10
CA LEU A 398 7.13 6.16 24.97
C LEU A 398 6.40 6.22 23.62
N MET A 399 5.20 5.65 23.54
CA MET A 399 4.37 5.71 22.33
C MET A 399 3.95 7.14 21.99
N LYS A 400 3.60 7.93 23.01
CA LYS A 400 3.23 9.34 22.83
C LYS A 400 4.43 10.18 22.40
N ASP A 401 5.59 9.95 23.00
CA ASP A 401 6.84 10.62 22.62
C ASP A 401 7.22 10.27 21.17
N PHE A 402 7.11 8.99 20.80
CA PHE A 402 7.31 8.54 19.42
C PHE A 402 6.35 9.21 18.44
N GLN A 403 5.06 9.30 18.77
CA GLN A 403 4.07 9.96 17.93
C GLN A 403 4.37 11.45 17.73
N VAL A 404 4.87 12.14 18.76
CA VAL A 404 5.32 13.53 18.67
C VAL A 404 6.52 13.67 17.74
N GLU A 405 7.49 12.75 17.82
CA GLU A 405 8.64 12.76 16.91
C GLU A 405 8.25 12.43 15.45
N CYS A 406 7.32 11.50 15.22
CA CYS A 406 6.78 11.26 13.88
C CYS A 406 6.13 12.51 13.29
N ALA A 407 5.29 13.19 14.08
CA ALA A 407 4.65 14.44 13.66
C ALA A 407 5.65 15.57 13.39
N LYS A 408 6.78 15.60 14.08
CA LYS A 408 7.89 16.53 13.77
C LYS A 408 8.58 16.15 12.46
N ASN A 409 8.88 14.86 12.25
CA ASN A 409 9.54 14.39 11.05
C ASN A 409 8.70 14.67 9.78
N GLU A 410 7.38 14.46 9.86
CA GLU A 410 6.46 14.81 8.76
C GLU A 410 6.52 16.31 8.41
N ARG A 411 6.69 17.19 9.40
CA ARG A 411 6.85 18.65 9.17
C ARG A 411 8.18 19.06 8.55
N PHE A 412 9.20 18.20 8.63
CA PHE A 412 10.50 18.45 7.98
C PHE A 412 10.56 17.86 6.56
N GLN A 413 9.60 17.02 6.18
CA GLN A 413 9.49 16.42 4.84
C GLN A 413 8.53 17.18 3.91
N CYS A 414 7.75 18.12 4.44
CA CYS A 414 7.12 19.21 3.70
C CYS A 414 8.05 20.41 3.66
#